data_AF-A0A934TZD1-F1
#
_entry.id   AF-A0A934TZD1-F1
#
_cell.length_a   1.000
_cell.length_b   1.000
_cell.length_c   1.000
_cell.angle_alpha   90.00
_cell.angle_beta   90.00
_cell.angle_gamma   90.00
#
_symmetry.space_group_name_H-M   'P 1'
#
loop_
_entity.id
_entity.type
_entity.pdbx_description
1 polymer ?
#
loop_
_entity_poly.entity_id
_entity_poly.type
_entity_poly.pdbx_seq_one_letter_code
_entity_poly.pdbx_strand_id
1 'polypeptide(L)'
;MMGAKTRRLENNLVTLGTGVIAFGLWAFIKLILTVILLGSAYYEDTGEEDQLAVVILTWVVAILTVLVYVWLGMSARAEGKGKHVKPVYLFFAGVICVYGLAMILLEAFYLITDFIDIDDPLILVITIFIDVTRMIFLIQLIYSSVALRKIRKQAKQEVSA
;
A
#
# COMPACT_ATOMS: atom_id res chain seq x y z
N MET A 1 8.68 30.49 11.65
CA MET A 1 8.45 29.67 10.43
C MET A 1 8.26 28.17 10.68
N MET A 2 8.83 27.55 11.71
CA MET A 2 8.71 26.09 11.97
C MET A 2 7.27 25.57 12.18
N GLY A 3 6.36 26.39 12.75
CA GLY A 3 4.98 25.97 13.01
C GLY A 3 4.17 25.65 11.74
N ALA A 4 4.30 26.47 10.69
CA ALA A 4 3.55 26.27 9.44
C ALA A 4 3.99 24.99 8.70
N LYS A 5 5.30 24.72 8.66
CA LYS A 5 5.85 23.51 8.03
C LYS A 5 5.42 22.24 8.77
N THR A 6 5.41 22.27 10.09
CA THR A 6 4.97 21.14 10.94
C THR A 6 3.50 20.82 10.72
N ARG A 7 2.62 21.84 10.78
CA ARG A 7 1.17 21.67 10.51
C ARG A 7 0.89 21.11 9.13
N ARG A 8 1.65 21.52 8.11
CA ARG A 8 1.53 20.97 6.75
C ARG A 8 1.87 19.49 6.70
N LEU A 9 2.97 19.07 7.34
CA LEU A 9 3.37 17.65 7.37
C LEU A 9 2.37 16.79 8.15
N GLU A 10 1.82 17.32 9.24
CA GLU A 10 0.79 16.67 10.05
C GLU A 10 -0.50 16.45 9.24
N ASN A 11 -0.99 17.48 8.57
CA ASN A 11 -2.16 17.38 7.69
C ASN A 11 -1.91 16.41 6.53
N ASN A 12 -0.72 16.48 5.90
CA ASN A 12 -0.34 15.56 4.85
C ASN A 12 -0.35 14.10 5.34
N LEU A 13 0.20 13.81 6.52
CA LEU A 13 0.18 12.45 7.09
C LEU A 13 -1.23 11.93 7.31
N VAL A 14 -2.16 12.78 7.73
CA VAL A 14 -3.57 12.40 7.90
C VAL A 14 -4.23 12.09 6.56
N THR A 15 -4.01 12.94 5.55
CA THR A 15 -4.55 12.76 4.19
C THR A 15 -3.95 11.52 3.52
N LEU A 16 -2.62 11.39 3.54
CA LEU A 16 -1.91 10.26 2.95
C LEU A 16 -2.24 8.95 3.65
N GLY A 17 -2.33 8.95 4.98
CA GLY A 17 -2.76 7.77 5.74
C GLY A 17 -4.18 7.33 5.39
N THR A 18 -5.08 8.26 5.05
CA THR A 18 -6.43 7.93 4.56
C THR A 18 -6.37 7.36 3.15
N GLY A 19 -5.54 7.93 2.28
CA GLY A 19 -5.30 7.39 0.93
C GLY A 19 -4.73 5.98 0.96
N VAL A 20 -3.78 5.68 1.84
CA VAL A 20 -3.20 4.33 2.01
C VAL A 20 -4.27 3.31 2.44
N ILE A 21 -5.24 3.70 3.28
CA ILE A 21 -6.37 2.82 3.64
C ILE A 21 -7.25 2.56 2.40
N ALA A 22 -7.57 3.60 1.64
CA ALA A 22 -8.37 3.48 0.42
C ALA A 22 -7.70 2.58 -0.63
N PHE A 23 -6.39 2.72 -0.82
CA PHE A 23 -5.63 1.84 -1.73
C PHE A 23 -5.47 0.41 -1.19
N GLY A 24 -5.49 0.22 0.13
CA GLY A 24 -5.58 -1.12 0.72
C GLY A 24 -6.89 -1.82 0.35
N LEU A 25 -7.99 -1.08 0.35
CA LEU A 25 -9.29 -1.58 -0.13
C LEU A 25 -9.25 -1.87 -1.65
N TRP A 26 -8.57 -1.05 -2.44
CA TRP A 26 -8.36 -1.33 -3.86
C TRP A 26 -7.62 -2.65 -4.09
N ALA A 27 -6.54 -2.91 -3.35
CA ALA A 27 -5.81 -4.18 -3.44
C ALA A 27 -6.71 -5.39 -3.11
N PHE A 28 -7.63 -5.23 -2.16
CA PHE A 28 -8.63 -6.24 -1.84
C PHE A 28 -9.63 -6.48 -2.98
N ILE A 29 -10.14 -5.40 -3.58
CA ILE A 29 -11.04 -5.49 -4.74
C ILE A 29 -10.35 -6.20 -5.89
N LYS A 30 -9.09 -5.86 -6.19
CA LYS A 30 -8.31 -6.56 -7.23
C LYS A 30 -8.23 -8.06 -6.96
N LEU A 31 -7.92 -8.44 -5.72
CA LEU A 31 -7.84 -9.85 -5.35
C LEU A 31 -9.18 -10.57 -5.51
N ILE A 32 -10.30 -9.96 -5.12
CA ILE A 32 -11.64 -10.52 -5.34
C ILE A 32 -11.90 -10.71 -6.84
N LEU A 33 -11.59 -9.71 -7.66
CA LEU A 33 -11.76 -9.79 -9.12
C LEU A 33 -10.88 -10.89 -9.71
N THR A 34 -9.62 -11.01 -9.28
CA THR A 34 -8.71 -12.08 -9.68
C THR A 34 -9.30 -13.45 -9.33
N VAL A 35 -9.80 -13.65 -8.11
CA VAL A 35 -10.39 -14.94 -7.70
C VAL A 35 -11.66 -15.26 -8.47
N ILE A 36 -12.52 -14.28 -8.77
CA ILE A 36 -13.77 -14.51 -9.52
C ILE A 36 -13.50 -14.76 -11.00
N LEU A 37 -12.61 -13.98 -11.62
CA LEU A 37 -12.37 -14.00 -13.06
C LEU A 37 -11.39 -15.10 -13.48
N LEU A 38 -10.31 -15.30 -12.71
CA LEU A 38 -9.25 -16.26 -13.03
C LEU A 38 -9.35 -17.55 -12.21
N GLY A 39 -10.23 -17.58 -11.20
CA GLY A 39 -10.44 -18.76 -10.38
C GLY A 39 -10.82 -19.97 -11.21
N SER A 40 -11.80 -19.85 -12.11
CA SER A 40 -12.27 -21.00 -12.91
C SER A 40 -11.16 -21.65 -13.74
N ALA A 41 -10.24 -20.87 -14.30
CA ALA A 41 -9.11 -21.40 -15.07
C ALA A 41 -8.04 -22.09 -14.19
N TYR A 42 -7.83 -21.61 -12.96
CA TYR A 42 -6.91 -22.22 -12.01
C TYR A 42 -7.48 -23.49 -11.34
N TYR A 43 -8.81 -23.55 -11.18
CA TYR A 43 -9.49 -24.68 -10.54
C TYR A 43 -9.66 -25.88 -11.48
N GLU A 44 -9.54 -25.73 -12.80
CA GLU A 44 -9.65 -26.89 -13.70
C GLU A 44 -8.42 -27.81 -13.66
N ASP A 45 -7.26 -27.33 -13.20
CA ASP A 45 -5.97 -28.05 -13.29
C ASP A 45 -5.46 -28.61 -11.94
N THR A 46 -6.20 -28.40 -10.84
CA THR A 46 -5.84 -28.86 -9.49
C THR A 46 -6.90 -29.82 -8.94
N GLY A 47 -6.51 -30.82 -8.14
CA GLY A 47 -7.47 -31.76 -7.52
C GLY A 47 -8.41 -31.05 -6.54
N GLU A 48 -9.67 -31.52 -6.41
CA GLU A 48 -10.73 -30.86 -5.63
C GLU A 48 -10.33 -30.52 -4.17
N GLU A 49 -9.51 -31.36 -3.52
CA GLU A 49 -9.07 -31.12 -2.14
C GLU A 49 -8.04 -29.97 -2.02
N ASP A 50 -7.17 -29.81 -3.01
CA ASP A 50 -6.14 -28.75 -3.01
C ASP A 50 -6.75 -27.38 -3.33
N GLN A 51 -7.83 -27.34 -4.12
CA GLN A 51 -8.52 -26.10 -4.49
C GLN A 51 -9.07 -25.35 -3.29
N LEU A 52 -9.75 -26.06 -2.37
CA LEU A 52 -10.35 -25.46 -1.19
C LEU A 52 -9.27 -24.82 -0.29
N ALA A 53 -8.14 -25.50 -0.12
CA ALA A 53 -7.03 -25.01 0.67
C ALA A 53 -6.42 -23.74 0.06
N VAL A 54 -6.21 -23.70 -1.26
CA VAL A 54 -5.69 -22.54 -1.99
C VAL A 54 -6.65 -21.34 -1.90
N VAL A 55 -7.96 -21.57 -2.05
CA VAL A 55 -8.99 -20.52 -1.91
C VAL A 55 -8.95 -19.93 -0.50
N ILE A 56 -8.98 -20.77 0.53
CA ILE A 56 -8.95 -20.33 1.93
C ILE A 56 -7.66 -19.55 2.22
N LEU A 57 -6.51 -20.06 1.78
CA LEU A 57 -5.22 -19.39 1.97
C LEU A 57 -5.21 -18.01 1.28
N THR A 58 -5.75 -17.91 0.07
CA THR A 58 -5.84 -16.67 -0.69
C THR A 58 -6.69 -15.63 0.04
N TRP A 59 -7.85 -16.01 0.58
CA TRP A 59 -8.69 -15.13 1.39
C TRP A 59 -8.00 -14.68 2.69
N VAL A 60 -7.29 -15.59 3.38
CA VAL A 60 -6.53 -15.25 4.58
C VAL A 60 -5.47 -14.21 4.26
N VAL A 61 -4.69 -14.42 3.19
CA VAL A 61 -3.67 -13.46 2.74
C VAL A 61 -4.29 -12.12 2.34
N ALA A 62 -5.44 -12.13 1.68
CA ALA A 62 -6.19 -10.91 1.31
C ALA A 62 -6.57 -10.08 2.54
N ILE A 63 -7.19 -10.73 3.53
CA ILE A 63 -7.62 -10.09 4.77
C ILE A 63 -6.41 -9.55 5.53
N LEU A 64 -5.35 -10.33 5.68
CA LEU A 64 -4.12 -9.89 6.33
C LEU A 64 -3.51 -8.68 5.63
N THR A 65 -3.52 -8.66 4.30
CA THR A 65 -3.02 -7.54 3.50
C THR A 65 -3.81 -6.26 3.81
N VAL A 66 -5.15 -6.32 3.80
CA VAL A 66 -6.00 -5.18 4.15
C VAL A 66 -5.74 -4.70 5.56
N LEU A 67 -5.63 -5.62 6.54
CA LEU A 67 -5.35 -5.28 7.93
C LEU A 67 -4.01 -4.54 8.06
N VAL A 68 -2.99 -4.93 7.30
CA VAL A 68 -1.70 -4.24 7.27
C VAL A 68 -1.84 -2.83 6.70
N TYR A 69 -2.54 -2.64 5.58
CA TYR A 69 -2.80 -1.30 5.02
C TYR A 69 -3.59 -0.41 5.97
N VAL A 70 -4.62 -0.96 6.61
CA VAL A 70 -5.43 -0.27 7.61
C VAL A 70 -4.58 0.14 8.80
N TRP A 71 -3.77 -0.77 9.34
CA TRP A 71 -2.86 -0.50 10.43
C TRP A 71 -1.82 0.58 10.08
N LEU A 72 -1.24 0.53 8.88
CA LEU A 72 -0.30 1.54 8.38
C LEU A 72 -0.93 2.92 8.28
N GLY A 73 -2.10 3.00 7.64
CA GLY A 73 -2.80 4.26 7.47
C GLY A 73 -3.29 4.84 8.79
N MET A 74 -3.79 4.02 9.72
CA MET A 74 -4.14 4.46 11.07
C MET A 74 -2.92 4.95 11.85
N SER A 75 -1.78 4.27 11.74
CA SER A 75 -0.52 4.67 12.37
C SER A 75 -0.03 6.03 11.85
N ALA A 76 -0.08 6.25 10.53
CA ALA A 76 0.27 7.53 9.92
C ALA A 76 -0.69 8.66 10.34
N ARG A 77 -2.01 8.39 10.36
CA ARG A 77 -3.01 9.35 10.84
C ARG A 77 -2.81 9.69 12.31
N ALA A 78 -2.47 8.71 13.15
CA ALA A 78 -2.19 8.93 14.56
C ALA A 78 -0.95 9.81 14.75
N GLU A 79 0.11 9.59 13.97
CA GLU A 79 1.33 10.41 14.02
C GLU A 79 1.07 11.85 13.57
N GLY A 80 0.30 12.03 12.49
CA GLY A 80 -0.13 13.34 12.00
C GLY A 80 -0.99 14.09 13.01
N LYS A 81 -1.74 13.38 13.88
CA LYS A 81 -2.49 13.98 15.00
C LYS A 81 -1.65 14.24 16.25
N GLY A 82 -0.32 14.12 16.18
CA GLY A 82 0.55 14.38 17.33
C GLY A 82 0.74 13.20 18.27
N LYS A 83 0.17 12.02 18.00
CA LYS A 83 0.38 10.85 18.86
C LYS A 83 1.80 10.28 18.67
N HIS A 84 2.37 9.74 19.75
CA HIS A 84 3.63 9.00 19.68
C HIS A 84 3.41 7.62 19.07
N VAL A 85 3.87 7.43 17.84
CA VAL A 85 3.78 6.16 17.11
C VAL A 85 5.17 5.56 16.93
N LYS A 86 5.32 4.25 17.19
CA LYS A 86 6.59 3.54 16.99
C LYS A 86 7.02 3.59 15.51
N PRO A 87 8.33 3.68 15.19
CA PRO A 87 8.80 3.71 13.80
C PRO A 87 8.55 2.42 13.01
N VAL A 88 8.09 1.35 13.67
CA VAL A 88 7.92 0.02 13.06
C VAL A 88 7.02 0.06 11.82
N TYR A 89 5.96 0.88 11.81
CA TYR A 89 5.10 0.99 10.61
C TYR A 89 5.83 1.63 9.42
N LEU A 90 6.89 2.43 9.62
CA LEU A 90 7.70 2.94 8.50
C LEU A 90 8.54 1.83 7.85
N PHE A 91 9.01 0.87 8.64
CA PHE A 91 9.67 -0.31 8.12
C PHE A 91 8.71 -1.11 7.23
N PHE A 92 7.50 -1.40 7.73
CA PHE A 92 6.46 -2.07 6.93
C PHE A 92 6.04 -1.26 5.70
N ALA A 93 5.91 0.07 5.80
CA ALA A 93 5.65 0.93 4.65
C ALA A 93 6.76 0.80 3.59
N GLY A 94 8.01 0.74 4.01
CA GLY A 94 9.16 0.51 3.13
C GLY A 94 9.10 -0.86 2.43
N VAL A 95 8.83 -1.94 3.18
CA VAL A 95 8.68 -3.30 2.63
C VAL A 95 7.55 -3.34 1.59
N ILE A 96 6.39 -2.76 1.89
CA ILE A 96 5.26 -2.70 0.95
C ILE A 96 5.60 -1.85 -0.28
N CYS A 97 6.39 -0.79 -0.11
CA CYS A 97 6.82 0.03 -1.23
C CYS A 97 7.74 -0.76 -2.19
N VAL A 98 8.67 -1.55 -1.66
CA VAL A 98 9.56 -2.41 -2.46
C VAL A 98 8.77 -3.52 -3.14
N TYR A 99 7.89 -4.20 -2.40
CA TYR A 99 7.00 -5.22 -2.97
C TYR A 99 6.11 -4.65 -4.07
N GLY A 100 5.49 -3.49 -3.82
CA GLY A 100 4.64 -2.82 -4.80
C GLY A 100 5.39 -2.43 -6.08
N LEU A 101 6.64 -1.99 -5.96
CA LEU A 101 7.49 -1.72 -7.13
C LEU A 101 7.76 -2.98 -7.94
N ALA A 102 8.09 -4.09 -7.28
CA ALA A 102 8.32 -5.37 -7.96
C ALA A 102 7.06 -5.84 -8.71
N MET A 103 5.88 -5.70 -8.11
CA MET A 103 4.61 -6.05 -8.75
C MET A 103 4.30 -5.15 -9.95
N ILE A 104 4.50 -3.83 -9.84
CA ILE A 104 4.32 -2.89 -10.96
C ILE A 104 5.27 -3.23 -12.12
N LEU A 105 6.53 -3.56 -11.82
CA LEU A 105 7.49 -3.96 -12.84
C LEU A 105 7.11 -5.27 -13.52
N LEU A 106 6.57 -6.23 -12.76
CA LEU A 106 6.06 -7.48 -13.30
C LEU A 106 4.84 -7.25 -14.21
N GLU A 107 3.86 -6.46 -13.77
CA GLU A 107 2.68 -6.08 -14.58
C GLU A 107 3.10 -5.34 -15.86
N ALA A 108 4.08 -4.43 -15.77
CA ALA A 108 4.62 -3.72 -16.93
C ALA A 108 5.40 -4.64 -17.88
N PHE A 109 6.12 -5.63 -17.34
CA PHE A 109 6.80 -6.64 -18.16
C PHE A 109 5.79 -7.48 -18.95
N TYR A 110 4.74 -7.99 -18.29
CA TYR A 110 3.65 -8.71 -18.94
C TYR A 110 2.97 -7.89 -20.03
N LEU A 111 2.73 -6.60 -19.77
CA LEU A 111 2.17 -5.68 -20.75
C LEU A 111 3.05 -5.56 -22.01
N ILE A 112 4.38 -5.67 -21.88
CA ILE A 112 5.31 -5.53 -23.01
C ILE A 112 5.49 -6.86 -23.75
N THR A 113 5.56 -7.98 -23.05
CA THR A 113 5.85 -9.28 -23.67
C THR A 113 4.64 -9.93 -24.31
N ASP A 114 3.46 -9.79 -23.69
CA ASP A 114 2.27 -10.54 -24.06
C ASP A 114 1.15 -9.64 -24.60
N PHE A 115 1.48 -8.40 -25.02
CA PHE A 115 0.50 -7.37 -25.43
C PHE A 115 -0.55 -7.85 -26.46
N ILE A 116 -0.17 -8.80 -27.32
CA ILE A 116 -1.01 -9.30 -28.41
C ILE A 116 -2.08 -10.30 -27.90
N ASP A 117 -1.84 -10.97 -26.79
CA ASP A 117 -2.73 -12.01 -26.23
C ASP A 117 -3.55 -11.51 -25.01
N ILE A 118 -3.47 -10.21 -24.67
CA ILE A 118 -4.24 -9.62 -23.59
C ILE A 118 -5.64 -9.25 -24.10
N ASP A 119 -6.67 -9.90 -23.55
CA ASP A 119 -8.08 -9.66 -23.91
C ASP A 119 -8.51 -8.18 -23.71
N ASP A 120 -7.96 -7.49 -22.70
CA ASP A 120 -8.21 -6.07 -22.46
C ASP A 120 -6.97 -5.32 -21.91
N PRO A 121 -6.10 -4.78 -22.78
CA PRO A 121 -4.89 -4.08 -22.35
C PRO A 121 -5.19 -2.77 -21.61
N LEU A 122 -6.40 -2.21 -21.79
CA LEU A 122 -6.79 -0.95 -21.14
C LEU A 122 -6.99 -1.16 -19.63
N ILE A 123 -7.57 -2.29 -19.21
CA ILE A 123 -7.72 -2.65 -17.80
C ILE A 123 -6.35 -2.79 -17.12
N LEU A 124 -5.37 -3.38 -17.80
CA LEU A 124 -4.01 -3.52 -17.26
C LEU A 124 -3.33 -2.15 -17.08
N VAL A 125 -3.46 -1.26 -18.06
CA VAL A 125 -2.93 0.11 -17.96
C VAL A 125 -3.57 0.90 -16.81
N ILE A 126 -4.90 0.80 -16.64
CA ILE A 126 -5.60 1.43 -15.49
C ILE A 126 -5.06 0.87 -14.17
N THR A 127 -4.87 -0.45 -14.10
CA THR A 127 -4.38 -1.12 -12.89
C THR A 127 -2.98 -0.63 -12.50
N ILE A 128 -2.06 -0.57 -13.48
CA ILE A 128 -0.71 -0.04 -13.28
C ILE A 128 -0.77 1.42 -12.81
N PHE A 129 -1.63 2.25 -13.41
CA PHE A 129 -1.76 3.65 -13.02
C PHE A 129 -2.22 3.83 -11.57
N ILE A 130 -3.20 3.02 -11.13
CA ILE A 130 -3.68 3.03 -9.74
C ILE A 130 -2.57 2.56 -8.79
N ASP A 131 -1.79 1.55 -9.17
CA ASP A 131 -0.71 1.02 -8.33
C ASP A 131 0.48 1.98 -8.21
N VAL A 132 0.83 2.68 -9.30
CA VAL A 132 1.80 3.78 -9.28
C VAL A 132 1.31 4.90 -8.36
N THR A 133 0.04 5.27 -8.45
CA THR A 133 -0.55 6.30 -7.57
C THR A 133 -0.48 5.88 -6.10
N ARG A 134 -0.84 4.63 -5.78
CA ARG A 134 -0.66 4.06 -4.44
C ARG A 134 0.79 4.17 -3.96
N MET A 135 1.76 3.87 -4.83
CA MET A 135 3.17 3.94 -4.50
C MET A 135 3.62 5.37 -4.19
N ILE A 136 3.16 6.36 -4.96
CA ILE A 136 3.40 7.78 -4.70
C ILE A 136 2.87 8.17 -3.31
N PHE A 137 1.66 7.72 -2.94
CA PHE A 137 1.09 7.97 -1.61
C PHE A 137 1.94 7.37 -0.49
N LEU A 138 2.42 6.14 -0.65
CA LEU A 138 3.29 5.48 0.33
C LEU A 138 4.63 6.21 0.48
N ILE A 139 5.28 6.60 -0.62
CA ILE A 139 6.55 7.35 -0.58
C ILE A 139 6.36 8.70 0.12
N GLN A 140 5.31 9.45 -0.25
CA GLN A 140 5.02 10.74 0.39
C GLN A 140 4.71 10.59 1.88
N LEU A 141 4.05 9.49 2.28
CA LEU A 141 3.76 9.18 3.68
C LEU A 141 5.06 8.96 4.45
N ILE A 142 5.95 8.10 3.93
CA ILE A 142 7.25 7.82 4.53
C ILE A 142 8.07 9.12 4.66
N TYR A 143 8.16 9.90 3.58
CA TYR A 143 8.88 11.17 3.58
C TYR A 143 8.32 12.16 4.62
N SER A 144 6.99 12.33 4.67
CA SER A 144 6.34 13.25 5.60
C SER A 144 6.56 12.83 7.05
N SER A 145 6.49 11.54 7.33
CA SER A 145 6.75 10.98 8.66
C SER A 145 8.20 11.20 9.11
N VAL A 146 9.17 10.86 8.27
CA VAL A 146 10.59 11.05 8.58
C VAL A 146 10.92 12.53 8.79
N ALA A 147 10.41 13.41 7.93
CA ALA A 147 10.58 14.85 8.07
C ALA A 147 9.96 15.38 9.37
N LEU A 148 8.75 14.93 9.72
CA LEU A 148 8.07 15.34 10.96
C LEU A 148 8.83 14.89 12.21
N ARG A 149 9.33 13.65 12.22
CA ARG A 149 10.16 13.13 13.31
C ARG A 149 11.46 13.91 13.48
N LYS A 150 12.12 14.28 12.38
CA LYS A 150 13.34 15.09 12.41
C LYS A 150 13.08 16.46 13.04
N ILE A 151 12.01 17.14 12.64
CA ILE A 151 11.63 18.45 13.20
C ILE A 151 11.30 18.33 14.68
N ARG A 152 10.51 17.33 15.10
CA ARG A 152 10.17 17.10 16.51
C ARG A 152 11.40 16.79 17.36
N LYS A 153 12.40 16.08 16.82
CA LYS A 153 13.66 15.79 17.51
C LYS A 153 14.50 17.06 17.71
N GLN A 154 14.59 17.93 16.69
CA GLN A 154 15.30 19.21 16.77
C GLN A 154 14.67 20.14 17.81
N ALA A 155 13.34 20.30 17.79
CA ALA A 155 12.63 21.14 18.75
C ALA A 155 12.83 20.67 20.20
N LYS A 156 12.89 19.35 20.44
CA LYS A 156 13.16 18.81 21.78
C LYS A 156 14.58 19.11 22.28
N GLN A 157 15.56 19.14 21.37
CA GLN A 157 16.95 19.48 21.71
C GLN A 157 17.10 20.96 22.07
N GLU A 158 16.44 21.87 21.35
CA GLU A 158 16.46 23.32 21.64
C GLU A 158 15.83 23.69 22.98
N VAL A 159 14.80 22.94 23.42
CA VAL A 159 14.16 23.17 24.74
C VAL A 159 14.97 22.59 25.91
N SER A 160 15.88 21.65 25.63
CA SER A 160 16.70 20.98 26.66
C SER A 160 18.10 21.59 26.81
N ALA A 161 18.46 22.56 25.98
CA ALA A 161 19.73 23.29 25.99
C ALA A 161 19.53 24.66 26.63
#